data_AF-A0A2N0NYQ4-F1
#
_entry.id   AF-A0A2N0NYQ4-F1
#
_cell.length_a   1.000
_cell.length_b   1.000
_cell.length_c   1.000
_cell.angle_alpha   90.00
_cell.angle_beta   90.00
_cell.angle_gamma   90.00
#
_symmetry.space_group_name_H-M   'P 1'
#
loop_
_entity.id
_entity.type
_entity.pdbx_description
1 polymer ?
#
loop_
_entity_poly.entity_id
_entity_poly.type
_entity_poly.pdbx_seq_one_letter_code
_entity_poly.pdbx_strand_id
1 'polypeptide(L)'
;MIAQQCGNQFLTKMDNRLGTITPYNNLRILSKGYQQEFIKMYKTSKKEKFNESELKSFEYEIIDWTQDFVKLFKNFFPSNLQLPKLHMWRYHTIHTIKRYGSLNGLATDTYETLHKNWVKNPYRMTNKKNVLDQMLKTIRQQEIITNVKKTHVSKLETMKSLLWKLPISDLQAFREKLEHENSVDELCIEGMHHLINCLDAYLDDKSNVTECEDIYLKIYATGVLSNNEIIYATSKFHNNAKFSDIAIAMDNVDYLTDDGLCYGKILMIAEILFLPNYYPIFPIVLVHWYDYYSK
;
A
#
# COMPACT_ATOMS: atom_id res chain seq x y z
N MET A 1 14.81 -19.78 -16.48
CA MET A 1 14.71 -21.02 -15.68
C MET A 1 13.32 -21.19 -15.02
N ILE A 2 12.77 -20.17 -14.35
CA ILE A 2 11.46 -20.24 -13.66
C ILE A 2 10.26 -20.43 -14.62
N ALA A 3 10.24 -19.74 -15.77
CA ALA A 3 9.17 -19.91 -16.77
C ALA A 3 9.10 -21.33 -17.38
N GLN A 4 10.23 -22.03 -17.43
CA GLN A 4 10.33 -23.40 -17.96
C GLN A 4 9.85 -24.42 -16.91
N GLN A 5 10.09 -24.16 -15.63
CA GLN A 5 9.57 -24.96 -14.51
C GLN A 5 8.04 -24.80 -14.34
N CYS A 6 7.51 -23.57 -14.44
CA CYS A 6 6.05 -23.33 -14.41
C CYS A 6 5.32 -24.03 -15.57
N GLY A 7 5.89 -24.00 -16.78
CA GLY A 7 5.32 -24.69 -17.94
C GLY A 7 5.26 -26.21 -17.76
N ASN A 8 6.31 -26.81 -17.19
CA ASN A 8 6.35 -28.25 -16.91
C ASN A 8 5.39 -28.67 -15.80
N GLN A 9 5.24 -27.87 -14.74
CA GLN A 9 4.26 -28.16 -13.67
C GLN A 9 2.81 -28.10 -14.19
N PHE A 10 2.49 -27.11 -15.03
CA PHE A 10 1.15 -26.96 -15.61
C PHE A 10 0.77 -28.17 -16.49
N LEU A 11 1.72 -28.66 -17.30
CA LEU A 11 1.60 -29.88 -18.12
C LEU A 11 1.23 -31.09 -17.26
N THR A 12 2.06 -31.40 -16.25
CA THR A 12 1.81 -32.55 -15.36
C THR A 12 0.46 -32.49 -14.64
N LYS A 13 0.02 -31.30 -14.21
CA LYS A 13 -1.25 -31.15 -13.47
C LYS A 13 -2.48 -31.27 -14.37
N MET A 14 -2.38 -30.84 -15.62
CA MET A 14 -3.46 -30.97 -16.61
C MET A 14 -3.56 -32.39 -17.16
N ASP A 15 -2.43 -33.05 -17.43
CA ASP A 15 -2.36 -34.43 -17.89
C ASP A 15 -2.91 -35.42 -16.85
N ASN A 16 -2.59 -35.21 -15.57
CA ASN A 16 -3.15 -36.00 -14.47
C ASN A 16 -4.68 -35.86 -14.35
N ARG A 17 -5.24 -34.67 -14.61
CA ARG A 17 -6.70 -34.46 -14.60
C ARG A 17 -7.39 -35.10 -15.80
N LEU A 18 -6.77 -35.06 -16.98
CA LEU A 18 -7.28 -35.75 -18.17
C LEU A 18 -7.26 -37.27 -18.01
N GLY A 19 -6.29 -37.83 -17.28
CA GLY A 19 -6.23 -39.26 -16.96
C GLY A 19 -7.33 -39.76 -16.02
N THR A 20 -7.95 -38.86 -15.22
CA THR A 20 -9.06 -39.21 -14.31
C THR A 20 -10.46 -39.13 -14.94
N ILE A 21 -10.58 -38.57 -16.14
CA ILE A 21 -11.85 -38.52 -16.86
C ILE A 21 -12.05 -39.90 -17.48
N THR A 22 -13.12 -40.61 -17.09
CA THR A 22 -13.49 -41.90 -17.71
C THR A 22 -13.54 -41.70 -19.23
N PRO A 23 -12.72 -42.44 -20.00
CA PRO A 23 -12.67 -42.25 -21.43
C PRO A 23 -14.04 -42.58 -22.00
N TYR A 24 -14.74 -41.58 -22.55
CA TYR A 24 -15.80 -41.84 -23.52
C TYR A 24 -15.19 -42.73 -24.61
N ASN A 25 -15.91 -43.75 -25.09
CA ASN A 25 -15.38 -44.78 -25.99
C ASN A 25 -14.67 -44.25 -27.27
N ASN A 26 -14.85 -42.97 -27.61
CA ASN A 26 -14.19 -42.29 -28.74
C ASN A 26 -13.12 -41.25 -28.35
N LEU A 27 -12.94 -40.97 -27.06
CA LEU A 27 -11.87 -40.11 -26.51
C LEU A 27 -10.63 -40.97 -26.23
N ARG A 28 -10.02 -41.50 -27.30
CA ARG A 28 -8.62 -41.91 -27.24
C ARG A 28 -7.83 -40.64 -26.97
N ILE A 29 -7.35 -40.51 -25.73
CA ILE A 29 -6.35 -39.55 -25.21
C ILE A 29 -5.91 -38.57 -26.29
N LEU A 30 -6.23 -37.28 -26.16
CA LEU A 30 -5.71 -36.17 -26.97
C LEU A 30 -4.18 -36.34 -27.09
N SER A 31 -3.73 -37.09 -28.09
CA SER A 31 -2.46 -37.80 -28.01
C SER A 31 -1.35 -36.84 -28.42
N LYS A 32 -0.80 -36.11 -27.44
CA LYS A 32 0.40 -35.26 -27.53
C LYS A 32 0.36 -34.08 -28.52
N GLY A 33 -0.32 -34.16 -29.67
CA GLY A 33 -0.28 -33.17 -30.75
C GLY A 33 -1.03 -31.88 -30.44
N TYR A 34 -2.34 -31.94 -30.22
CA TYR A 34 -3.18 -30.75 -29.97
C TYR A 34 -2.69 -29.88 -28.80
N GLN A 35 -2.29 -30.52 -27.68
CA GLN A 35 -1.75 -29.80 -26.52
C GLN A 35 -0.43 -29.08 -26.86
N GLN A 36 0.45 -29.71 -27.64
CA GLN A 36 1.72 -29.11 -28.04
C GLN A 36 1.50 -27.91 -28.95
N GLU A 37 0.57 -27.97 -29.89
CA GLU A 37 0.21 -26.86 -30.76
C GLU A 37 -0.38 -25.68 -29.98
N PHE A 38 -1.32 -25.95 -29.06
CA PHE A 38 -1.86 -24.91 -28.19
C PHE A 38 -0.77 -24.24 -27.35
N ILE A 39 0.10 -25.04 -26.72
CA ILE A 39 1.16 -24.52 -25.86
C ILE A 39 2.18 -23.72 -26.67
N LYS A 40 2.50 -24.16 -27.90
CA LYS A 40 3.38 -23.45 -28.81
C LYS A 40 2.78 -22.08 -29.15
N MET A 41 1.55 -22.06 -29.65
CA MET A 41 0.81 -20.83 -29.96
C MET A 41 0.71 -19.91 -28.73
N TYR A 42 0.35 -20.44 -27.56
CA TYR A 42 0.24 -19.68 -26.32
C TYR A 42 1.58 -19.08 -25.87
N LYS A 43 2.69 -19.81 -25.99
CA LYS A 43 4.03 -19.27 -25.69
C LYS A 43 4.39 -18.13 -26.65
N THR A 44 4.11 -18.30 -27.93
CA THR A 44 4.34 -17.26 -28.93
C THR A 44 3.50 -16.02 -28.63
N SER A 45 2.25 -16.19 -28.20
CA SER A 45 1.35 -15.09 -27.81
C SER A 45 1.86 -14.26 -26.63
N LYS A 46 2.77 -14.79 -25.82
CA LYS A 46 3.37 -14.12 -24.67
C LYS A 46 4.64 -13.33 -25.00
N LYS A 47 5.08 -13.29 -26.27
CA LYS A 47 6.20 -12.43 -26.68
C LYS A 47 5.85 -10.96 -26.53
N GLU A 48 6.80 -10.17 -26.01
CA GLU A 48 6.63 -8.72 -25.84
C GLU A 48 6.69 -7.94 -27.15
N LYS A 49 7.42 -8.46 -28.14
CA LYS A 49 7.64 -7.85 -29.45
C LYS A 49 7.61 -8.92 -30.54
N PHE A 50 7.14 -8.53 -31.72
CA PHE A 50 7.08 -9.37 -32.92
C PHE A 50 7.76 -8.64 -34.08
N ASN A 51 8.60 -9.34 -34.82
CA ASN A 51 8.94 -8.91 -36.19
C ASN A 51 7.92 -9.48 -37.21
N GLU A 52 7.92 -8.98 -38.44
CA GLU A 52 6.90 -9.36 -39.44
C GLU A 52 6.97 -10.86 -39.80
N SER A 53 8.16 -11.47 -39.79
CA SER A 53 8.32 -12.90 -40.05
C SER A 53 7.80 -13.78 -38.91
N GLU A 54 8.03 -13.38 -37.66
CA GLU A 54 7.51 -14.05 -36.47
C GLU A 54 6.00 -13.90 -36.38
N LEU A 55 5.46 -12.76 -36.79
CA LEU A 55 4.02 -12.52 -36.80
C LEU A 55 3.32 -13.42 -37.84
N LYS A 56 3.93 -13.60 -39.02
CA LYS A 56 3.47 -14.58 -40.01
C LYS A 56 3.55 -16.02 -39.48
N SER A 57 4.66 -16.39 -38.83
CA SER A 57 4.78 -17.71 -38.18
C SER A 57 3.69 -17.91 -37.12
N PHE A 58 3.41 -16.88 -36.33
CA PHE A 58 2.38 -16.93 -35.30
C PHE A 58 0.98 -17.04 -35.88
N GLU A 59 0.71 -16.38 -37.01
CA GLU A 59 -0.54 -16.55 -37.76
C GLU A 59 -0.75 -18.01 -38.16
N TYR A 60 0.26 -18.69 -38.71
CA TYR A 60 0.19 -20.12 -39.01
C TYR A 60 -0.06 -20.97 -37.76
N GLU A 61 0.61 -20.68 -36.64
CA GLU A 61 0.39 -21.40 -35.38
C GLU A 61 -1.05 -21.26 -34.85
N ILE A 62 -1.65 -20.07 -34.96
CA ILE A 62 -3.06 -19.84 -34.62
C ILE A 62 -3.96 -20.63 -35.57
N ILE A 63 -3.62 -20.62 -36.86
CA ILE A 63 -4.42 -21.23 -37.91
C ILE A 63 -4.52 -22.74 -37.70
N ASP A 64 -3.38 -23.39 -37.54
CA ASP A 64 -3.24 -24.84 -37.35
C ASP A 64 -3.97 -25.26 -36.07
N TRP A 65 -3.67 -24.60 -34.94
CA TRP A 65 -4.32 -24.90 -33.66
C TRP A 65 -5.85 -24.76 -33.74
N THR A 66 -6.35 -23.73 -34.43
CA THR A 66 -7.81 -23.49 -34.53
C THR A 66 -8.49 -24.58 -35.37
N GLN A 67 -7.87 -25.00 -36.46
CA GLN A 67 -8.41 -26.06 -37.31
C GLN A 67 -8.49 -27.39 -36.56
N ASP A 68 -7.44 -27.72 -35.83
CA ASP A 68 -7.39 -28.94 -35.01
C ASP A 68 -8.37 -28.88 -33.84
N PHE A 69 -8.49 -27.72 -33.18
CA PHE A 69 -9.51 -27.51 -32.15
C PHE A 69 -10.92 -27.74 -32.69
N VAL A 70 -11.26 -27.14 -33.84
CA VAL A 70 -12.60 -27.31 -34.43
C VAL A 70 -12.81 -28.77 -34.84
N LYS A 71 -11.84 -29.40 -35.49
CA LYS A 71 -11.96 -30.81 -35.93
C LYS A 71 -12.20 -31.76 -34.76
N LEU A 72 -11.50 -31.56 -33.64
CA LEU A 72 -11.61 -32.42 -32.45
C LEU A 72 -12.91 -32.20 -31.69
N PHE A 73 -13.33 -30.94 -31.53
CA PHE A 73 -14.40 -30.61 -30.60
C PHE A 73 -15.76 -30.37 -31.26
N LYS A 74 -15.84 -30.13 -32.58
CA LYS A 74 -17.10 -29.74 -33.26
C LYS A 74 -18.28 -30.68 -32.97
N ASN A 75 -18.02 -31.99 -32.90
CA ASN A 75 -19.07 -32.99 -32.67
C ASN A 75 -19.59 -33.01 -31.22
N PHE A 76 -18.89 -32.39 -30.28
CA PHE A 76 -19.26 -32.34 -28.86
C PHE A 76 -20.02 -31.06 -28.48
N PHE A 77 -20.05 -30.04 -29.35
CA PHE A 77 -20.67 -28.74 -29.06
C PHE A 77 -21.87 -28.48 -29.97
N PRO A 78 -23.10 -28.37 -29.42
CA PRO A 78 -24.31 -28.07 -30.19
C PRO A 78 -24.25 -26.73 -30.94
N SER A 79 -23.43 -25.80 -30.46
CA SER A 79 -23.24 -24.46 -31.02
C SER A 79 -22.22 -24.40 -32.17
N ASN A 80 -21.75 -25.54 -32.69
CA ASN A 80 -20.73 -25.62 -33.74
C ASN A 80 -19.45 -24.81 -33.42
N LEU A 81 -19.11 -24.67 -32.13
CA LEU A 81 -17.94 -23.92 -31.66
C LEU A 81 -17.92 -22.43 -32.08
N GLN A 82 -19.08 -21.79 -32.16
CA GLN A 82 -19.21 -20.33 -32.32
C GLN A 82 -18.82 -19.58 -31.04
N LEU A 83 -17.56 -19.69 -30.63
CA LEU A 83 -17.02 -19.05 -29.43
C LEU A 83 -16.41 -17.69 -29.82
N PRO A 84 -16.89 -16.56 -29.26
CA PRO A 84 -16.34 -15.23 -29.56
C PRO A 84 -14.83 -15.15 -29.31
N LYS A 85 -14.33 -15.83 -28.27
CA LYS A 85 -12.89 -15.90 -27.98
C LYS A 85 -12.11 -16.62 -29.08
N LEU A 86 -12.64 -17.72 -29.61
CA LEU A 86 -12.01 -18.45 -30.72
C LEU A 86 -12.00 -17.61 -32.00
N HIS A 87 -13.10 -16.90 -32.27
CA HIS A 87 -13.19 -15.97 -33.40
C HIS A 87 -12.17 -14.83 -33.29
N MET A 88 -12.02 -14.24 -32.10
CA MET A 88 -10.99 -13.24 -31.82
C MET A 88 -9.58 -13.78 -32.08
N TRP A 89 -9.28 -14.98 -31.56
CA TRP A 89 -7.99 -15.63 -31.79
C TRP A 89 -7.70 -15.81 -33.28
N ARG A 90 -8.64 -16.40 -34.03
CA ARG A 90 -8.44 -16.75 -35.44
C ARG A 90 -8.33 -15.54 -36.37
N TYR A 91 -9.17 -14.53 -36.19
CA TYR A 91 -9.36 -13.48 -37.19
C TYR A 91 -8.80 -12.12 -36.80
N HIS A 92 -8.77 -11.82 -35.50
CA HIS A 92 -8.46 -10.45 -35.03
C HIS A 92 -7.10 -10.35 -34.36
N THR A 93 -6.52 -11.45 -33.86
CA THR A 93 -5.28 -11.41 -33.08
C THR A 93 -4.11 -10.75 -33.81
N ILE A 94 -3.84 -11.14 -35.06
CA ILE A 94 -2.74 -10.56 -35.83
C ILE A 94 -3.00 -9.08 -36.12
N HIS A 95 -4.22 -8.72 -36.48
CA HIS A 95 -4.62 -7.32 -36.69
C HIS A 95 -4.45 -6.48 -35.41
N THR A 96 -4.90 -7.01 -34.27
CA THR A 96 -4.75 -6.39 -32.95
C THR A 96 -3.29 -6.18 -32.61
N ILE A 97 -2.41 -7.17 -32.87
CA ILE A 97 -0.97 -7.03 -32.62
C ILE A 97 -0.36 -5.93 -33.50
N LYS A 98 -0.71 -5.88 -34.79
CA LYS A 98 -0.23 -4.83 -35.70
C LYS A 98 -0.66 -3.43 -35.27
N ARG A 99 -1.88 -3.30 -34.73
CA ARG A 99 -2.47 -2.01 -34.37
C ARG A 99 -2.07 -1.51 -32.99
N TYR A 100 -1.97 -2.41 -32.00
CA TYR A 100 -1.83 -2.04 -30.58
C TYR A 100 -0.58 -2.61 -29.91
N GLY A 101 0.22 -3.44 -30.59
CA GLY A 101 1.39 -4.11 -30.02
C GLY A 101 1.07 -5.45 -29.36
N SER A 102 1.98 -5.96 -28.53
CA SER A 102 1.84 -7.31 -27.97
C SER A 102 0.58 -7.52 -27.14
N LEU A 103 0.05 -8.74 -27.17
CA LEU A 103 -1.18 -9.10 -26.46
C LEU A 103 -1.07 -8.96 -24.94
N ASN A 104 0.15 -9.07 -24.38
CA ASN A 104 0.37 -8.86 -22.95
C ASN A 104 0.04 -7.43 -22.51
N GLY A 105 0.23 -6.44 -23.38
CA GLY A 105 -0.16 -5.06 -23.10
C GLY A 105 -1.67 -4.84 -23.02
N LEU A 106 -2.47 -5.80 -23.51
CA LEU A 106 -3.93 -5.76 -23.51
C LEU A 106 -4.56 -6.59 -22.38
N ALA A 107 -3.76 -7.24 -21.54
CA ALA A 107 -4.25 -8.06 -20.44
C ALA A 107 -4.80 -7.19 -19.29
N THR A 108 -5.84 -7.69 -18.63
CA THR A 108 -6.44 -7.05 -17.45
C THR A 108 -5.79 -7.45 -16.14
N ASP A 109 -4.74 -8.28 -16.18
CA ASP A 109 -4.06 -8.85 -15.00
C ASP A 109 -3.64 -7.77 -13.98
N THR A 110 -3.10 -6.64 -14.47
CA THR A 110 -2.71 -5.50 -13.61
C THR A 110 -3.93 -4.89 -12.91
N TYR A 111 -5.02 -4.64 -13.63
CA TYR A 111 -6.25 -4.09 -13.06
C TYR A 111 -6.88 -5.06 -12.06
N GLU A 112 -6.89 -6.35 -12.35
CA GLU A 112 -7.39 -7.38 -11.44
C GLU A 112 -6.56 -7.47 -10.16
N THR A 113 -5.24 -7.38 -10.29
CA THR A 113 -4.32 -7.38 -9.15
C THR A 113 -4.50 -6.14 -8.28
N LEU A 114 -4.57 -4.95 -8.89
CA LEU A 114 -4.83 -3.70 -8.18
C LEU A 114 -6.19 -3.72 -7.49
N HIS A 115 -7.24 -4.15 -8.18
CA HIS A 115 -8.57 -4.26 -7.60
C HIS A 115 -8.62 -5.29 -6.45
N LYS A 116 -7.87 -6.39 -6.55
CA LYS A 116 -7.74 -7.33 -5.44
C LYS A 116 -7.08 -6.68 -4.22
N ASN A 117 -5.96 -6.00 -4.44
CA ASN A 117 -5.15 -5.43 -3.37
C ASN A 117 -5.81 -4.22 -2.71
N TRP A 118 -6.38 -3.31 -3.49
CA TRP A 118 -6.85 -2.01 -3.00
C TRP A 118 -8.36 -1.93 -2.81
N VAL A 119 -9.13 -2.88 -3.35
CA VAL A 119 -10.60 -2.89 -3.19
C VAL A 119 -11.05 -4.12 -2.42
N LYS A 120 -10.81 -5.34 -2.95
CA LYS A 120 -11.36 -6.56 -2.34
C LYS A 120 -10.78 -6.83 -0.95
N ASN A 121 -9.46 -6.70 -0.77
CA ASN A 121 -8.82 -6.99 0.51
C ASN A 121 -9.25 -5.98 1.60
N PRO A 122 -9.12 -4.65 1.41
CA PRO A 122 -9.63 -3.68 2.37
C PRO A 122 -11.11 -3.85 2.64
N TYR A 123 -11.94 -4.07 1.61
CA TYR A 123 -13.37 -4.30 1.78
C TYR A 123 -13.65 -5.51 2.70
N ARG A 124 -12.94 -6.63 2.52
CA ARG A 124 -13.09 -7.83 3.35
C ARG A 124 -12.72 -7.59 4.82
N MET A 125 -11.81 -6.66 5.09
CA MET A 125 -11.38 -6.28 6.43
C MET A 125 -12.38 -5.34 7.14
N THR A 126 -13.33 -4.75 6.42
CA THR A 126 -14.36 -3.86 7.00
C THR A 126 -15.46 -4.63 7.72
N ASN A 127 -16.07 -3.99 8.73
CA ASN A 127 -17.27 -4.49 9.43
C ASN A 127 -18.58 -4.23 8.65
N LYS A 128 -18.50 -3.77 7.39
CA LYS A 128 -19.60 -3.42 6.49
C LYS A 128 -20.42 -2.18 6.87
N LYS A 129 -20.07 -1.46 7.92
CA LYS A 129 -20.58 -0.11 8.23
C LYS A 129 -19.56 0.93 7.79
N ASN A 130 -20.00 2.08 7.25
CA ASN A 130 -19.11 3.17 6.79
C ASN A 130 -17.89 2.66 6.00
N VAL A 131 -18.16 1.76 5.05
CA VAL A 131 -17.16 0.93 4.36
C VAL A 131 -16.03 1.74 3.74
N LEU A 132 -16.35 2.89 3.12
CA LEU A 132 -15.38 3.72 2.43
C LEU A 132 -14.31 4.27 3.39
N ASP A 133 -14.73 4.77 4.56
CA ASP A 133 -13.81 5.31 5.56
C ASP A 133 -12.86 4.21 6.09
N GLN A 134 -13.41 3.05 6.43
CA GLN A 134 -12.62 1.91 6.89
C GLN A 134 -11.65 1.39 5.82
N MET A 135 -12.08 1.35 4.55
CA MET A 135 -11.20 0.98 3.45
C MET A 135 -10.06 1.97 3.28
N LEU A 136 -10.35 3.28 3.30
CA LEU A 136 -9.32 4.32 3.19
C LEU A 136 -8.31 4.24 4.35
N LYS A 137 -8.80 4.03 5.57
CA LYS A 137 -7.97 3.81 6.77
C LYS A 137 -7.05 2.59 6.62
N THR A 138 -7.60 1.47 6.15
CA THR A 138 -6.85 0.22 5.92
C THR A 138 -5.76 0.40 4.84
N ILE A 139 -6.08 1.12 3.76
CA ILE A 139 -5.13 1.40 2.68
C ILE A 139 -3.99 2.28 3.19
N ARG A 140 -4.29 3.34 3.94
CA ARG A 140 -3.28 4.19 4.59
C ARG A 140 -2.37 3.38 5.51
N GLN A 141 -2.93 2.48 6.31
CA GLN A 141 -2.14 1.59 7.16
C GLN A 141 -1.21 0.71 6.32
N GLN A 142 -1.71 0.09 5.25
CA GLN A 142 -0.88 -0.72 4.36
C GLN A 142 0.28 0.09 3.78
N GLU A 143 0.03 1.32 3.31
CA GLU A 143 1.07 2.21 2.80
C GLU A 143 2.13 2.54 3.87
N ILE A 144 1.70 2.93 5.07
CA ILE A 144 2.59 3.18 6.22
C ILE A 144 3.42 1.93 6.51
N ILE A 145 2.80 0.74 6.61
CA ILE A 145 3.50 -0.52 6.84
C ILE A 145 4.49 -0.83 5.71
N THR A 146 4.15 -0.65 4.45
CA THR A 146 5.11 -0.90 3.35
C THR A 146 6.32 0.03 3.40
N ASN A 147 6.14 1.26 3.89
CA ASN A 147 7.23 2.20 4.09
C ASN A 147 8.04 1.83 5.34
N VAL A 148 7.38 1.47 6.44
CA VAL A 148 8.02 1.11 7.72
C VAL A 148 8.68 -0.26 7.68
N LYS A 149 8.16 -1.27 6.97
CA LYS A 149 8.82 -2.59 6.82
C LYS A 149 10.17 -2.51 6.11
N LYS A 150 10.50 -1.39 5.47
CA LYS A 150 11.83 -1.12 4.91
C LYS A 150 12.81 -0.60 5.97
N THR A 151 12.32 -0.19 7.14
CA THR A 151 13.11 0.46 8.19
C THR A 151 13.10 -0.37 9.47
N HIS A 152 14.24 -0.44 10.15
CA HIS A 152 14.32 -1.02 11.49
C HIS A 152 13.79 -0.02 12.53
N VAL A 153 13.26 -0.53 13.66
CA VAL A 153 12.83 0.30 14.80
C VAL A 153 13.96 1.26 15.19
N SER A 154 13.69 2.55 15.12
CA SER A 154 14.68 3.61 15.32
C SER A 154 14.23 4.55 16.43
N LYS A 155 15.15 4.91 17.33
CA LYS A 155 14.94 5.91 18.38
C LYS A 155 15.15 7.32 17.84
N LEU A 156 14.44 8.30 18.41
CA LEU A 156 14.69 9.73 18.17
C LEU A 156 16.00 10.14 18.83
N GLU A 157 16.95 10.66 18.05
CA GLU A 157 18.28 11.03 18.55
C GLU A 157 18.42 12.54 18.75
N THR A 158 18.03 13.33 17.76
CA THR A 158 18.25 14.79 17.80
C THR A 158 17.06 15.54 17.24
N MET A 159 16.68 16.64 17.90
CA MET A 159 15.73 17.60 17.36
C MET A 159 16.48 18.75 16.69
N LYS A 160 16.00 19.20 15.54
CA LYS A 160 16.63 20.24 14.71
C LYS A 160 15.60 21.25 14.24
N SER A 161 16.09 22.42 13.84
CA SER A 161 15.26 23.51 13.29
C SER A 161 14.26 24.03 14.33
N LEU A 162 14.78 24.72 15.36
CA LEU A 162 13.96 25.36 16.39
C LEU A 162 12.98 26.36 15.75
N LEU A 163 11.70 26.17 16.03
CA LEU A 163 10.62 27.06 15.59
C LEU A 163 10.35 28.13 16.65
N TRP A 164 10.11 27.69 17.89
CA TRP A 164 9.70 28.56 18.98
C TRP A 164 10.35 28.15 20.29
N LYS A 165 10.63 29.16 21.13
CA LYS A 165 11.05 28.99 22.53
C LYS A 165 10.25 29.97 23.37
N LEU A 166 9.45 29.48 24.31
CA LEU A 166 8.59 30.32 25.15
C LEU A 166 8.43 29.70 26.56
N PRO A 167 8.15 30.50 27.60
CA PRO A 167 7.76 29.98 28.89
C PRO A 167 6.36 29.34 28.82
N ILE A 168 6.08 28.38 29.69
CA ILE A 168 4.76 27.72 29.76
C ILE A 168 3.64 28.71 30.06
N SER A 169 3.92 29.76 30.85
CA SER A 169 2.97 30.85 31.15
C SER A 169 2.36 31.50 29.91
N ASP A 170 3.11 31.55 28.80
CA ASP A 170 2.71 32.26 27.59
C ASP A 170 2.00 31.34 26.58
N LEU A 171 1.81 30.05 26.90
CA LEU A 171 1.26 29.07 25.95
C LEU A 171 -0.15 29.42 25.47
N GLN A 172 -1.00 29.94 26.35
CA GLN A 172 -2.38 30.31 26.01
C GLN A 172 -2.39 31.49 25.03
N ALA A 173 -1.67 32.57 25.33
CA ALA A 173 -1.54 33.71 24.43
C ALA A 173 -0.86 33.32 23.10
N PHE A 174 0.12 32.42 23.15
CA PHE A 174 0.78 31.91 21.95
C PHE A 174 -0.16 31.08 21.08
N ARG A 175 -1.01 30.24 21.67
CA ARG A 175 -2.05 29.50 20.95
C ARG A 175 -3.02 30.45 20.25
N GLU A 176 -3.54 31.45 20.95
CA GLU A 176 -4.45 32.45 20.35
C GLU A 176 -3.79 33.14 19.15
N LYS A 177 -2.51 33.49 19.27
CA LYS A 177 -1.75 34.06 18.15
C LYS A 177 -1.67 33.12 16.94
N LEU A 178 -1.44 31.83 17.16
CA LEU A 178 -1.36 30.84 16.08
C LEU A 178 -2.72 30.63 15.39
N GLU A 179 -3.82 30.66 16.14
CA GLU A 179 -5.19 30.51 15.59
C GLU A 179 -5.56 31.64 14.62
N HIS A 180 -5.01 32.85 14.81
CA HIS A 180 -5.24 34.00 13.92
C HIS A 180 -4.24 34.09 12.76
N GLU A 181 -3.21 33.23 12.73
CA GLU A 181 -2.18 33.26 11.70
C GLU A 181 -2.53 32.31 10.54
N ASN A 182 -3.00 32.87 9.42
CA ASN A 182 -3.41 32.13 8.20
C ASN A 182 -2.35 31.19 7.60
N SER A 183 -1.10 31.29 8.05
CA SER A 183 0.03 30.51 7.51
C SER A 183 0.41 29.31 8.38
N VAL A 184 -0.32 29.09 9.47
CA VAL A 184 -0.18 27.95 10.37
C VAL A 184 -1.22 26.90 9.98
N ASP A 185 -0.79 25.65 9.87
CA ASP A 185 -1.67 24.53 9.54
C ASP A 185 -2.52 24.12 10.74
N GLU A 186 -3.74 23.64 10.47
CA GLU A 186 -4.70 23.20 11.50
C GLU A 186 -4.11 22.13 12.43
N LEU A 187 -3.26 21.23 11.92
CA LEU A 187 -2.60 20.19 12.73
C LEU A 187 -1.63 20.78 13.77
N CYS A 188 -1.00 21.92 13.47
CA CYS A 188 -0.15 22.62 14.44
C CYS A 188 -1.00 23.22 15.57
N ILE A 189 -2.17 23.77 15.24
CA ILE A 189 -3.12 24.34 16.20
C ILE A 189 -3.68 23.22 17.09
N GLU A 190 -4.11 22.11 16.48
CA GLU A 190 -4.54 20.89 17.17
C GLU A 190 -3.45 20.38 18.13
N GLY A 191 -2.20 20.35 17.68
CA GLY A 191 -1.06 19.97 18.53
C GLY A 191 -0.88 20.88 19.74
N MET A 192 -1.04 22.18 19.58
CA MET A 192 -0.97 23.14 20.69
C MET A 192 -2.10 22.93 21.71
N HIS A 193 -3.33 22.69 21.25
CA HIS A 193 -4.46 22.37 22.12
C HIS A 193 -4.20 21.13 22.98
N HIS A 194 -3.78 20.04 22.34
CA HIS A 194 -3.50 18.80 23.05
C HIS A 194 -2.33 18.95 24.02
N LEU A 195 -1.28 19.69 23.64
CA LEU A 195 -0.16 19.96 24.54
C LEU A 195 -0.59 20.71 25.80
N ILE A 196 -1.38 21.79 25.65
CA ILE A 196 -1.90 22.56 26.79
C ILE A 196 -2.74 21.66 27.70
N ASN A 197 -3.69 20.90 27.14
CA ASN A 197 -4.52 19.99 27.92
C ASN A 197 -3.70 18.93 28.67
N CYS A 198 -2.65 18.39 28.05
CA CYS A 198 -1.76 17.42 28.69
C CYS A 198 -0.94 18.06 29.83
N LEU A 199 -0.48 19.29 29.65
CA LEU A 199 0.26 20.02 30.68
C LEU A 199 -0.64 20.38 31.85
N ASP A 200 -1.85 20.88 31.60
CA ASP A 200 -2.83 21.21 32.64
C ASP A 200 -3.15 19.98 33.51
N ALA A 201 -3.48 18.84 32.87
CA ALA A 201 -3.75 17.60 33.58
C ALA A 201 -2.56 17.11 34.42
N TYR A 202 -1.34 17.22 33.89
CA TYR A 202 -0.13 16.82 34.61
C TYR A 202 0.18 17.74 35.81
N LEU A 203 -0.11 19.03 35.69
CA LEU A 203 0.11 20.00 36.76
C LEU A 203 -0.95 19.85 37.87
N ASP A 204 -2.21 19.61 37.52
CA ASP A 204 -3.30 19.36 38.47
C ASP A 204 -3.01 18.15 39.36
N ASP A 205 -2.48 17.06 38.80
CA ASP A 205 -2.10 15.86 39.55
C ASP A 205 -0.93 16.11 40.53
N LYS A 206 -0.10 17.13 40.28
CA LYS A 206 1.13 17.36 41.06
C LYS A 206 1.01 18.32 42.24
N SER A 207 -0.11 19.02 42.40
CA SER A 207 -0.62 19.81 43.58
C SER A 207 0.34 20.59 44.51
N ASN A 208 1.66 20.63 44.28
CA ASN A 208 2.69 21.27 45.12
C ASN A 208 3.77 22.00 44.29
N VAL A 209 3.56 22.24 42.99
CA VAL A 209 4.56 22.94 42.16
C VAL A 209 4.32 24.45 42.27
N THR A 210 5.00 25.06 43.24
CA THR A 210 5.18 26.51 43.33
C THR A 210 6.05 26.99 42.16
N GLU A 211 5.60 28.04 41.47
CA GLU A 211 6.28 28.85 40.43
C GLU A 211 6.54 28.15 39.07
N CYS A 212 5.58 28.33 38.14
CA CYS A 212 5.67 27.93 36.72
C CYS A 212 6.58 28.87 35.88
N GLU A 213 7.18 29.89 36.50
CA GLU A 213 7.99 30.91 35.83
C GLU A 213 9.33 30.37 35.29
N ASP A 214 9.76 29.19 35.76
CA ASP A 214 11.03 28.57 35.40
C ASP A 214 10.94 27.47 34.33
N ILE A 215 9.75 27.23 33.76
CA ILE A 215 9.56 26.15 32.76
C ILE A 215 9.45 26.72 31.35
N TYR A 216 10.32 26.25 30.46
CA TYR A 216 10.36 26.64 29.05
C TYR A 216 10.05 25.47 28.12
N LEU A 217 9.31 25.77 27.06
CA LEU A 217 9.04 24.87 25.96
C LEU A 217 9.87 25.30 24.74
N LYS A 218 10.58 24.36 24.12
CA LYS A 218 11.14 24.51 22.77
C LYS A 218 10.38 23.61 21.80
N ILE A 219 9.94 24.16 20.67
CA ILE A 219 9.25 23.43 19.61
C ILE A 219 10.15 23.40 18.38
N TYR A 220 10.26 22.24 17.74
CA TYR A 220 11.14 21.97 16.62
C TYR A 220 10.36 21.56 15.39
N ALA A 221 10.83 21.97 14.21
CA ALA A 221 10.24 21.57 12.94
C ALA A 221 10.58 20.13 12.53
N THR A 222 11.73 19.62 13.00
CA THR A 222 12.28 18.34 12.55
C THR A 222 12.93 17.55 13.67
N GLY A 223 12.83 16.22 13.58
CA GLY A 223 13.56 15.27 14.40
C GLY A 223 14.36 14.31 13.52
N VAL A 224 15.52 13.88 13.98
CA VAL A 224 16.37 12.89 13.30
C VAL A 224 16.38 11.61 14.12
N LEU A 225 16.01 10.52 13.45
CA LEU A 225 16.01 9.17 14.00
C LEU A 225 17.41 8.55 13.85
N SER A 226 17.70 7.54 14.67
CA SER A 226 18.97 6.76 14.67
C SER A 226 19.30 6.08 13.34
N ASN A 227 18.32 5.88 12.47
CA ASN A 227 18.52 5.40 11.11
C ASN A 227 18.80 6.53 10.10
N ASN A 228 19.05 7.76 10.57
CA ASN A 228 19.20 9.01 9.81
C ASN A 228 17.95 9.48 9.04
N GLU A 229 16.78 8.88 9.27
CA GLU A 229 15.53 9.42 8.72
C GLU A 229 15.09 10.68 9.46
N ILE A 230 14.43 11.58 8.74
CA ILE A 230 13.97 12.87 9.27
C ILE A 230 12.45 12.84 9.38
N ILE A 231 11.95 13.06 10.59
CA ILE A 231 10.54 13.31 10.86
C ILE A 231 10.26 14.83 10.86
N TYR A 232 9.07 15.20 10.42
CA TYR A 232 8.66 16.60 10.25
C TYR A 232 7.39 16.89 11.05
N ALA A 233 7.34 18.07 11.65
CA ALA A 233 6.17 18.63 12.31
C ALA A 233 6.18 20.15 12.11
N THR A 234 5.84 20.63 10.90
CA THR A 234 5.92 22.05 10.57
C THR A 234 4.85 22.49 9.59
N SER A 235 4.27 23.67 9.85
CA SER A 235 3.29 24.31 8.97
C SER A 235 3.92 24.94 7.71
N LYS A 236 5.25 25.13 7.68
CA LYS A 236 5.95 25.83 6.59
C LYS A 236 7.19 25.06 6.12
N PHE A 237 6.99 24.16 5.17
CA PHE A 237 8.02 23.43 4.45
C PHE A 237 7.81 23.59 2.93
N HIS A 238 8.67 24.38 2.28
CA HIS A 238 8.50 24.77 0.87
C HIS A 238 7.09 25.29 0.55
N ASN A 239 6.60 26.24 1.37
CA ASN A 239 5.27 26.85 1.30
C ASN A 239 4.08 25.91 1.57
N ASN A 240 4.32 24.67 2.01
CA ASN A 240 3.27 23.72 2.38
C ASN A 240 3.50 23.16 3.78
N ALA A 241 2.44 22.72 4.44
CA ALA A 241 2.55 21.98 5.68
C ALA A 241 3.18 20.60 5.47
N LYS A 242 3.97 20.14 6.44
CA LYS A 242 4.59 18.81 6.43
C LYS A 242 4.61 18.21 7.83
N PHE A 243 3.79 17.18 7.99
CA PHE A 243 3.65 16.39 9.21
C PHE A 243 3.84 14.91 8.87
N SER A 244 4.78 14.26 9.55
CA SER A 244 5.17 12.88 9.27
C SER A 244 4.19 11.87 9.87
N ASP A 245 3.81 10.88 9.06
CA ASP A 245 3.16 9.65 9.51
C ASP A 245 4.21 8.71 10.12
N ILE A 246 3.89 8.10 11.25
CA ILE A 246 4.80 7.23 12.00
C ILE A 246 4.12 5.95 12.46
N ALA A 247 4.94 4.92 12.67
CA ALA A 247 4.60 3.72 13.42
C ALA A 247 5.44 3.68 14.69
N ILE A 248 4.79 3.44 15.82
CA ILE A 248 5.40 3.39 17.15
C ILE A 248 5.25 1.97 17.68
N ALA A 249 6.36 1.33 18.04
CA ALA A 249 6.34 0.11 18.81
C ALA A 249 6.02 0.45 20.27
N MET A 250 4.93 -0.11 20.78
CA MET A 250 4.43 0.14 22.13
C MET A 250 4.76 -1.04 23.03
N ASP A 251 5.51 -0.80 24.10
CA ASP A 251 5.79 -1.81 25.12
C ASP A 251 4.64 -1.84 26.14
N ASN A 252 3.80 -2.87 26.04
CA ASN A 252 2.83 -3.31 27.06
C ASN A 252 1.88 -2.20 27.58
N VAL A 253 0.99 -1.72 26.71
CA VAL A 253 0.02 -0.66 27.02
C VAL A 253 -1.40 -1.16 26.80
N ASP A 254 -2.38 -0.69 27.58
CA ASP A 254 -3.83 -0.96 27.41
C ASP A 254 -4.42 -0.25 26.17
N TYR A 255 -3.76 -0.39 25.02
CA TYR A 255 -4.18 0.17 23.74
C TYR A 255 -4.19 -0.92 22.68
N LEU A 256 -5.13 -0.84 21.72
CA LEU A 256 -5.23 -1.80 20.64
C LEU A 256 -4.06 -1.63 19.68
N THR A 257 -3.18 -2.62 19.62
CA THR A 257 -1.99 -2.64 18.75
C THR A 257 -2.17 -3.62 17.59
N ASP A 258 -1.53 -3.33 16.47
CA ASP A 258 -1.37 -4.24 15.33
C ASP A 258 -0.01 -4.93 15.46
N ASP A 259 0.02 -6.13 16.05
CA ASP A 259 1.27 -6.84 16.41
C ASP A 259 2.26 -5.98 17.22
N GLY A 260 1.76 -5.19 18.18
CA GLY A 260 2.57 -4.31 19.02
C GLY A 260 2.92 -2.94 18.40
N LEU A 261 2.42 -2.64 17.20
CA LEU A 261 2.57 -1.33 16.55
C LEU A 261 1.30 -0.49 16.67
N CYS A 262 1.48 0.80 16.95
CA CYS A 262 0.46 1.84 16.80
C CYS A 262 0.87 2.80 15.69
N TYR A 263 -0.10 3.35 14.97
CA TYR A 263 0.16 4.31 13.89
C TYR A 263 -0.46 5.65 14.23
N GLY A 264 0.25 6.72 13.86
CA GLY A 264 -0.22 8.07 14.13
C GLY A 264 0.48 9.11 13.27
N LYS A 265 0.00 10.34 13.37
CA LYS A 265 0.59 11.51 12.74
C LYS A 265 1.28 12.36 13.79
N ILE A 266 2.52 12.78 13.53
CA ILE A 266 3.20 13.71 14.43
C ILE A 266 2.54 15.08 14.28
N LEU A 267 2.08 15.66 15.39
CA LEU A 267 1.59 17.03 15.46
C LEU A 267 2.70 17.99 15.90
N MET A 268 3.56 17.55 16.83
CA MET A 268 4.59 18.41 17.41
C MET A 268 5.82 17.63 17.88
N ILE A 269 6.98 18.26 17.79
CA ILE A 269 8.25 17.78 18.34
C ILE A 269 8.75 18.87 19.29
N ALA A 270 8.93 18.56 20.57
CA ALA A 270 9.23 19.56 21.58
C ALA A 270 10.16 19.08 22.69
N GLU A 271 10.77 20.02 23.41
CA GLU A 271 11.54 19.78 24.63
C GLU A 271 11.03 20.67 25.76
N ILE A 272 10.80 20.10 26.93
CA ILE A 272 10.51 20.83 28.16
C ILE A 272 11.81 21.01 28.95
N LEU A 273 12.04 22.24 29.42
CA LEU A 273 13.23 22.70 30.12
C LEU A 273 12.86 23.30 31.46
N PHE A 274 13.55 22.89 32.53
CA PHE A 274 13.42 23.45 33.87
C PHE A 274 14.66 24.31 34.21
N LEU A 275 14.46 25.58 34.54
CA LEU A 275 15.50 26.48 35.04
C LEU A 275 15.70 26.29 36.56
N PRO A 276 16.89 26.63 37.10
CA PRO A 276 18.07 27.23 36.43
C PRO A 276 19.07 26.21 35.85
N ASN A 277 18.92 24.91 36.12
CA ASN A 277 19.99 23.93 35.91
C ASN A 277 19.99 23.21 34.55
N TYR A 278 19.12 23.57 33.60
CA TYR A 278 19.03 22.97 32.24
C TYR A 278 18.91 21.43 32.21
N TYR A 279 18.65 20.78 33.34
CA TYR A 279 18.51 19.35 33.48
C TYR A 279 17.44 19.06 34.54
N PRO A 280 16.45 18.19 34.24
CA PRO A 280 16.33 17.34 33.05
C PRO A 280 15.65 18.03 31.85
N ILE A 281 16.15 17.76 30.62
CA ILE A 281 15.46 18.08 29.36
C ILE A 281 14.57 16.89 29.00
N PHE A 282 13.27 17.14 28.83
CA PHE A 282 12.33 16.08 28.46
C PHE A 282 11.93 16.23 26.99
N PRO A 283 12.46 15.38 26.09
CA PRO A 283 11.99 15.33 24.71
C PRO A 283 10.60 14.71 24.66
N ILE A 284 9.68 15.39 23.99
CA ILE A 284 8.29 14.96 23.83
C ILE A 284 7.94 15.04 22.35
N VAL A 285 7.22 14.03 21.87
CA VAL A 285 6.61 14.03 20.55
C VAL A 285 5.12 13.85 20.75
N LEU A 286 4.35 14.80 20.23
CA LEU A 286 2.90 14.75 20.30
C LEU A 286 2.37 14.09 19.03
N VAL A 287 1.57 13.04 19.21
CA VAL A 287 1.10 12.17 18.13
C VAL A 287 -0.42 12.11 18.16
N HIS A 288 -1.04 12.43 17.03
CA HIS A 288 -2.43 12.13 16.78
C HIS A 288 -2.55 10.65 16.40
N TRP A 289 -3.12 9.84 17.29
CA TRP A 289 -3.37 8.43 17.01
C TRP A 289 -4.46 8.29 15.96
N TYR A 290 -4.26 7.35 15.05
CA TYR A 290 -5.30 7.02 14.10
C TYR A 290 -6.27 6.01 14.72
N ASP A 291 -7.52 6.44 14.98
CA ASP A 291 -8.57 5.54 15.46
C ASP A 291 -9.08 4.64 14.32
N TYR A 292 -8.57 3.42 14.30
CA TYR A 292 -8.86 2.44 13.24
C TYR A 292 -9.97 1.47 13.59
N TYR A 293 -10.27 1.28 14.87
CA TYR A 293 -11.39 0.46 15.33
C TYR A 293 -12.61 1.33 15.59
N SER A 294 -13.36 1.67 14.53
CA SER A 294 -14.75 2.09 14.72
C SER A 294 -15.56 0.84 15.11
N LYS A 295 -16.06 0.76 16.34
CA LYS A 295 -17.07 -0.26 16.73
C LYS A 295 -18.30 -0.19 15.83
#